data_AF-D7FI82-F1
#
_entry.id   AF-D7FI82-F1
#
_cell.length_a   1.000
_cell.length_b   1.000
_cell.length_c   1.000
_cell.angle_alpha   90.00
_cell.angle_beta   90.00
_cell.angle_gamma   90.00
#
_symmetry.space_group_name_H-M   'P 1'
#
loop_
_entity.id
_entity.type
_entity.pdbx_description
1 polymer ?
#
loop_
_entity_poly.entity_id
_entity_poly.type
_entity_poly.pdbx_seq_one_letter_code
_entity_poly.pdbx_strand_id
1 'polypeptide(L)'
;MAATAASAHAWDIASVGDGICDEENNNELCGYDGGDCCECTCVPSVSAGEYSVSCEYGFACIDPNASCFDKDFTLDMADNCYHNSIGNGYCNCQNNNADCGYDGGDCCECTC
;
A
#
# COMPACT_ATOMS: atom_id res chain seq x y z
N MET A 1 -29.27 30.86 -3.08
CA MET A 1 -29.52 29.52 -2.53
C MET A 1 -28.27 29.15 -1.76
N ALA A 2 -28.38 29.07 -0.44
CA ALA A 2 -27.26 28.78 0.45
C ALA A 2 -26.98 27.28 0.46
N ALA A 3 -25.72 26.90 0.31
CA ALA A 3 -25.20 25.66 0.85
C ALA A 3 -24.12 26.05 1.85
N THR A 4 -24.52 26.12 3.11
CA THR A 4 -23.63 26.17 4.27
C THR A 4 -23.42 24.73 4.76
N ALA A 5 -22.18 24.25 4.78
CA ALA A 5 -21.72 23.17 5.66
C ALA A 5 -20.18 23.25 5.67
N ALA A 6 -19.58 23.81 6.73
CA ALA A 6 -19.03 23.08 7.89
C ALA A 6 -17.66 22.46 7.52
N SER A 7 -16.55 23.14 7.83
CA SER A 7 -15.83 23.07 9.11
C SER A 7 -15.23 21.68 9.37
N ALA A 8 -13.91 21.58 9.11
CA ALA A 8 -12.93 20.74 9.80
C ALA A 8 -13.44 19.44 10.46
N HIS A 9 -13.45 18.35 9.69
CA HIS A 9 -12.92 17.05 10.06
C HIS A 9 -12.60 16.30 8.75
N ALA A 10 -11.36 15.82 8.62
CA ALA A 10 -10.70 15.39 7.38
C ALA A 10 -11.35 14.16 6.73
N TRP A 11 -12.33 14.37 5.85
CA TRP A 11 -13.06 13.35 5.09
C TRP A 11 -13.47 13.99 3.77
N ASP A 12 -12.52 14.17 2.85
CA ASP A 12 -12.88 14.63 1.49
C ASP A 12 -13.43 13.42 0.73
N ILE A 13 -14.76 13.38 0.58
CA ILE A 13 -15.44 12.26 -0.09
C ILE A 13 -15.18 12.24 -1.60
N ALA A 14 -14.65 13.33 -2.16
CA ALA A 14 -14.36 13.41 -3.59
C ALA A 14 -13.09 12.63 -3.97
N SER A 15 -12.17 12.42 -3.04
CA SER A 15 -10.95 11.65 -3.27
C SER A 15 -11.12 10.14 -3.03
N VAL A 16 -12.15 9.71 -2.33
CA VAL A 16 -12.41 8.28 -2.13
C VAL A 16 -12.72 7.58 -3.46
N GLY A 17 -11.89 6.61 -3.86
CA GLY A 17 -12.09 5.85 -5.10
C GLY A 17 -11.67 6.63 -6.36
N ASP A 18 -10.82 7.64 -6.22
CA ASP A 18 -10.28 8.42 -7.32
C ASP A 18 -9.02 7.80 -7.94
N GLY A 19 -8.59 6.63 -7.47
CA GLY A 19 -7.44 5.88 -7.95
C GLY A 19 -6.08 6.47 -7.55
N ILE A 20 -6.07 7.42 -6.61
CA ILE A 20 -4.87 7.95 -5.94
C ILE A 20 -5.00 7.60 -4.46
N CYS A 21 -3.89 7.24 -3.81
CA CYS A 21 -3.93 6.97 -2.37
C CYS A 21 -3.87 8.27 -1.57
N ASP A 22 -4.98 8.64 -0.94
CA ASP A 22 -5.10 9.70 0.04
C ASP A 22 -5.02 9.15 1.47
N GLU A 23 -3.90 9.40 2.14
CA GLU A 23 -3.62 8.91 3.49
C GLU A 23 -4.67 9.34 4.53
N GLU A 24 -5.31 10.50 4.37
CA GLU A 24 -6.39 10.96 5.26
C GLU A 24 -7.64 10.06 5.16
N ASN A 25 -7.89 9.50 3.97
CA ASN A 25 -8.98 8.58 3.69
C ASN A 25 -8.55 7.10 3.80
N ASN A 26 -7.26 6.82 3.98
CA ASN A 26 -6.73 5.46 4.12
C ASN A 26 -7.01 4.89 5.52
N ASN A 27 -8.28 4.68 5.83
CA ASN A 27 -8.76 4.13 7.09
C ASN A 27 -10.06 3.33 6.86
N GLU A 28 -10.40 2.48 7.81
CA GLU A 28 -11.56 1.57 7.70
C GLU A 28 -12.89 2.30 7.42
N LEU A 29 -13.07 3.52 7.95
CA LEU A 29 -14.34 4.25 7.80
C LEU A 29 -14.55 4.79 6.39
N CYS A 30 -13.47 5.05 5.67
CA CYS A 30 -13.47 5.48 4.27
C CYS A 30 -13.20 4.31 3.30
N GLY A 31 -13.17 3.07 3.81
CA GLY A 31 -12.91 1.88 3.01
C GLY A 31 -11.49 1.86 2.42
N TYR A 32 -10.51 2.36 3.17
CA TYR A 32 -9.11 2.46 2.74
C TYR A 32 -8.96 3.26 1.44
N ASP A 33 -9.55 4.45 1.48
CA ASP A 33 -9.67 5.36 0.35
C ASP A 33 -10.34 4.72 -0.87
N GLY A 34 -11.46 4.02 -0.63
CA GLY A 34 -12.15 3.29 -1.70
C GLY A 34 -11.36 2.11 -2.27
N GLY A 35 -10.25 1.73 -1.63
CA GLY A 35 -9.33 0.69 -2.08
C GLY A 35 -8.13 1.21 -2.87
N ASP A 36 -7.97 2.53 -3.02
CA ASP A 36 -6.92 3.12 -3.85
C ASP A 36 -5.52 2.99 -3.24
N CYS A 37 -5.44 2.88 -1.92
CA CYS A 37 -4.17 2.69 -1.21
C CYS A 37 -3.60 1.27 -1.27
N CYS A 38 -4.31 0.31 -1.85
CA CYS A 38 -3.86 -1.07 -2.00
C CYS A 38 -3.76 -1.44 -3.48
N GLU A 39 -2.58 -1.84 -3.95
CA GLU A 39 -2.31 -2.12 -5.38
C GLU A 39 -3.32 -3.08 -6.02
N CYS A 40 -3.73 -4.11 -5.29
CA CYS A 40 -4.64 -5.15 -5.76
C CYS A 40 -6.11 -4.75 -5.79
N THR A 41 -6.49 -3.66 -5.11
CA THR A 41 -7.88 -3.16 -5.06
C THR A 41 -8.03 -1.81 -5.74
N CYS A 42 -6.93 -1.12 -6.04
CA CYS A 42 -6.94 0.17 -6.71
C CYS A 42 -7.53 0.02 -8.11
N VAL A 43 -8.54 0.84 -8.41
CA VAL A 43 -9.17 0.88 -9.72
C VAL A 43 -8.80 2.20 -10.40
N PRO A 44 -8.09 2.18 -11.55
CA PRO A 44 -7.70 3.41 -12.21
C PRO A 44 -8.92 4.23 -12.62
N SER A 45 -9.01 5.45 -12.12
CA SER A 45 -9.98 6.46 -12.52
C SER A 45 -9.70 6.94 -13.94
N VAL A 46 -10.32 6.27 -14.91
CA VAL A 46 -10.26 6.71 -16.32
C VAL A 46 -11.20 7.89 -16.56
N SER A 47 -10.65 9.10 -16.58
CA SER A 47 -11.31 10.20 -17.28
C SER A 47 -11.25 9.90 -18.78
N ALA A 48 -12.41 9.82 -19.43
CA ALA A 48 -12.55 9.36 -20.81
C ALA A 48 -11.59 10.09 -21.78
N GLY A 49 -10.49 9.42 -22.14
CA GLY A 49 -9.55 9.88 -23.17
C GLY A 49 -8.11 10.15 -22.72
N GLU A 50 -7.77 10.05 -21.43
CA GLU A 50 -6.38 10.21 -20.95
C GLU A 50 -5.74 8.88 -20.54
N TYR A 51 -4.40 8.87 -20.58
CA TYR A 51 -3.58 7.80 -20.01
C TYR A 51 -3.87 7.72 -18.52
N SER A 52 -4.35 6.57 -18.04
CA SER A 52 -4.68 6.35 -16.63
C SER A 52 -3.40 6.30 -15.81
N VAL A 53 -3.10 7.38 -15.08
CA VAL A 53 -1.94 7.46 -14.15
C VAL A 53 -2.34 7.02 -12.73
N SER A 54 -3.64 6.89 -12.46
CA SER A 54 -4.16 6.36 -11.20
C SER A 54 -3.78 4.89 -11.04
N CYS A 55 -3.41 4.50 -9.82
CA CYS A 55 -2.92 3.17 -9.46
C CYS A 55 -1.57 2.74 -10.09
N GLU A 56 -0.65 3.67 -10.36
CA GLU A 56 0.68 3.33 -10.88
C GLU A 56 1.78 3.35 -9.79
N TYR A 57 1.60 4.14 -8.73
CA TYR A 57 2.53 4.27 -7.61
C TYR A 57 1.82 4.86 -6.38
N GLY A 58 2.51 4.88 -5.23
CA GLY A 58 2.01 5.55 -4.02
C GLY A 58 1.05 4.71 -3.18
N PHE A 59 1.18 3.38 -3.20
CA PHE A 59 0.37 2.49 -2.36
C PHE A 59 0.85 2.50 -0.91
N ALA A 60 -0.10 2.50 0.03
CA ALA A 60 0.12 2.43 1.47
C ALA A 60 -0.89 1.45 2.08
N CYS A 61 -0.89 0.21 1.60
CA CYS A 61 -1.96 -0.74 1.89
C CYS A 61 -2.01 -1.10 3.38
N ILE A 62 -3.09 -0.72 4.05
CA ILE A 62 -3.37 -1.12 5.44
C ILE A 62 -4.70 -1.87 5.60
N ASP A 63 -5.37 -2.21 4.49
CA ASP A 63 -6.60 -3.01 4.52
C ASP A 63 -6.28 -4.47 4.83
N PRO A 64 -6.63 -5.00 6.02
CA PRO A 64 -6.33 -6.39 6.37
C PRO A 64 -7.05 -7.42 5.49
N ASN A 65 -8.06 -7.00 4.71
CA ASN A 65 -8.81 -7.87 3.80
C ASN A 65 -8.29 -7.82 2.36
N ALA A 66 -7.40 -6.89 2.01
CA ALA A 66 -6.82 -6.83 0.69
C ALA A 66 -5.85 -8.00 0.46
N SER A 67 -5.90 -8.63 -0.72
CA SER A 67 -5.02 -9.78 -1.02
C SER A 67 -3.54 -9.42 -1.12
N CYS A 68 -3.25 -8.15 -1.37
CA CYS A 68 -1.92 -7.53 -1.38
C CYS A 68 -1.58 -6.87 -0.05
N PHE A 69 -2.42 -7.02 0.97
CA PHE A 69 -2.01 -6.65 2.31
C PHE A 69 -0.88 -7.56 2.73
N ASP A 70 0.32 -6.98 2.77
CA ASP A 70 1.51 -7.71 3.14
C ASP A 70 1.50 -7.94 4.66
N LYS A 71 0.80 -9.01 5.02
CA LYS A 71 0.71 -9.55 6.38
C LYS A 71 2.04 -10.14 6.87
N ASP A 72 3.05 -10.26 6.00
CA ASP A 72 4.43 -10.62 6.38
C ASP A 72 5.26 -9.37 6.70
N PHE A 73 4.78 -8.16 6.43
CA PHE A 73 5.46 -6.92 6.80
C PHE A 73 4.95 -6.41 8.14
N THR A 74 5.30 -7.13 9.21
CA THR A 74 5.05 -6.65 10.57
C THR A 74 6.05 -5.54 10.92
N LEU A 75 5.65 -4.57 11.75
CA LEU A 75 6.53 -3.49 12.22
C LEU A 75 7.81 -4.03 12.89
N ASP A 76 7.73 -5.25 13.40
CA ASP A 76 8.78 -6.04 14.02
C ASP A 76 9.85 -6.55 13.02
N MET A 77 9.51 -6.77 11.75
CA MET A 77 10.49 -7.05 10.68
C MET A 77 11.27 -5.79 10.26
N ALA A 78 10.66 -4.60 10.33
CA ALA A 78 11.29 -3.35 9.90
C ALA A 78 12.48 -2.90 10.77
N ASP A 79 12.51 -3.28 12.05
CA ASP A 79 13.58 -2.90 12.98
C ASP A 79 14.82 -3.81 12.89
N ASN A 80 14.67 -5.06 12.46
CA ASN A 80 15.75 -6.06 12.46
C ASN A 80 16.20 -6.50 11.06
N CYS A 81 15.47 -6.13 10.01
CA CYS A 81 15.72 -6.54 8.64
C CYS A 81 15.95 -5.32 7.74
N TYR A 82 16.74 -5.50 6.67
CA TYR A 82 16.87 -4.48 5.63
C TYR A 82 15.61 -4.53 4.76
N HIS A 83 14.57 -3.81 5.19
CA HIS A 83 13.24 -3.85 4.54
C HIS A 83 13.28 -3.56 3.04
N ASN A 84 14.14 -2.64 2.60
CA ASN A 84 14.32 -2.30 1.19
C ASN A 84 14.95 -3.44 0.36
N SER A 85 15.38 -4.51 1.02
CA SER A 85 16.03 -5.65 0.40
C SER A 85 15.19 -6.91 0.38
N ILE A 86 14.06 -6.96 1.11
CA ILE A 86 13.18 -8.15 1.17
C ILE A 86 12.30 -8.19 -0.09
N GLY A 87 12.25 -9.34 -0.78
CA GLY A 87 11.32 -9.56 -1.90
C GLY A 87 11.60 -8.68 -3.13
N ASN A 88 12.80 -8.12 -3.23
CA ASN A 88 13.21 -7.24 -4.32
C ASN A 88 13.83 -7.98 -5.51
N GLY A 89 13.86 -9.31 -5.48
CA GLY A 89 14.42 -10.18 -6.52
C GLY A 89 15.95 -10.34 -6.45
N TYR A 90 16.61 -9.77 -5.44
CA TYR A 90 18.05 -9.86 -5.21
C TYR A 90 18.34 -10.43 -3.83
N CYS A 91 18.98 -11.61 -3.80
CA CYS A 91 19.33 -12.24 -2.54
C CYS A 91 20.23 -11.34 -1.66
N ASN A 92 19.69 -10.94 -0.51
CA ASN A 92 20.36 -10.34 0.64
C ASN A 92 20.53 -11.40 1.74
N CYS A 93 21.75 -11.91 1.87
CA CYS A 93 22.07 -12.95 2.86
C CYS A 93 21.82 -12.53 4.32
N GLN A 94 21.75 -11.23 4.63
CA GLN A 94 21.43 -10.75 5.98
C GLN A 94 19.93 -10.93 6.29
N ASN A 95 19.08 -10.79 5.28
CA ASN A 95 17.64 -11.02 5.38
C ASN A 95 17.25 -12.49 5.16
N ASN A 96 18.15 -13.36 4.70
CA ASN A 96 17.85 -14.78 4.49
C ASN A 96 17.81 -15.60 5.79
N ASN A 97 16.93 -15.22 6.70
CA ASN A 97 16.69 -15.89 7.97
C ASN A 97 15.19 -15.86 8.28
N ALA A 98 14.75 -16.71 9.23
CA ALA A 98 13.33 -16.86 9.53
C ALA A 98 12.68 -15.58 10.09
N ASP A 99 13.44 -14.76 10.82
CA ASP A 99 12.94 -13.50 11.40
C ASP A 99 12.74 -12.42 10.33
N CYS A 100 13.33 -12.58 9.15
CA CYS A 100 13.26 -11.67 8.01
C CYS A 100 12.57 -12.31 6.79
N GLY A 101 11.74 -13.33 7.00
CA GLY A 101 10.96 -13.95 5.92
C GLY A 101 11.80 -14.60 4.81
N TYR A 102 13.04 -15.00 5.10
CA TYR A 102 14.00 -15.52 4.12
C TYR A 102 14.19 -14.59 2.91
N ASP A 103 14.32 -13.29 3.18
CA ASP A 103 14.46 -12.24 2.16
C ASP A 103 13.30 -12.20 1.16
N GLY A 104 12.09 -12.52 1.62
CA GLY A 104 10.91 -12.61 0.76
C GLY A 104 10.97 -13.79 -0.22
N GLY A 105 11.84 -14.77 0.04
CA GLY A 105 12.08 -15.91 -0.83
C GLY A 105 13.09 -15.65 -1.96
N ASP A 106 13.76 -14.50 -1.98
CA ASP A 106 14.75 -14.15 -3.01
C ASP A 106 16.05 -14.97 -2.93
N CYS A 107 16.29 -15.62 -1.79
CA CYS A 107 17.46 -16.46 -1.56
C CYS A 107 17.11 -17.96 -1.50
N CYS A 108 17.64 -18.75 -2.44
CA CYS A 108 17.53 -20.22 -2.40
C CYS A 108 18.58 -20.87 -1.47
N GLU A 109 19.76 -20.25 -1.34
CA GLU A 109 20.86 -20.68 -0.47
C GLU A 109 21.85 -19.53 -0.26
N CYS A 110 22.34 -19.31 0.97
CA CYS A 110 23.37 -18.32 1.28
C CYS A 110 24.77 -18.88 0.96
N THR A 111 25.00 -19.32 -0.27
CA THR A 111 26.36 -19.70 -0.68
C THR A 111 27.10 -18.42 -1.08
N CYS A 112 27.96 -17.93 -0.18
CA CYS A 112 28.99 -16.93 -0.48
C CYS A 112 30.13 -17.53 -1.31
#